data_AF-A0A2S9FDD8-F1
#
_entry.id   AF-A0A2S9FDD8-F1
#
_cell.length_a   1.000
_cell.length_b   1.000
_cell.length_c   1.000
_cell.angle_alpha   90.00
_cell.angle_beta   90.00
_cell.angle_gamma   90.00
#
_symmetry.space_group_name_H-M   'P 1'
#
loop_
_entity.id
_entity.type
_entity.pdbx_description
1 polymer ?
#
loop_
_entity_poly.entity_id
_entity_poly.type
_entity_poly.pdbx_seq_one_letter_code
_entity_poly.pdbx_strand_id
1 'polypeptide(L)'
;FLMPLSQGVGLYAALKRHADLTGDGRSRGQIMTDTAYERITGRAATAPVDVALNLVMADTTLAGDDTEPAWLEGYGPVPAGFACKLTGDAVADKDAKATLRRLYRHPRSGQLVAMESRARIFPKGLARFIGLRDQTCRTPYYNAPIRHHDHATPDRAGGHTSALNGLGMCQACNYAKEAPGWTVTTSDHDREHTAEFVTPTNATYYSIAPPLPGTPVTRRKLSLVEGQLSVDLITFDPDADAA
;
A
#
# COMPACT_ATOMS: atom_id res chain seq x y z
N PHE A 1 -3.81 -9.65 30.14
CA PHE A 1 -3.01 -10.52 31.02
C PHE A 1 -1.73 -9.78 31.37
N LEU A 2 -1.44 -9.60 32.66
CA LEU A 2 -0.19 -9.01 33.14
C LEU A 2 0.73 -10.15 33.60
N MET A 3 2.02 -10.04 33.31
CA MET A 3 3.03 -11.00 33.74
C MET A 3 3.22 -10.91 35.27
N PRO A 4 3.26 -12.03 36.01
CA PRO A 4 3.64 -12.02 37.43
C PRO A 4 5.01 -11.37 37.65
N LEU A 5 5.13 -10.51 38.65
CA LEU A 5 6.34 -9.72 38.93
C LEU A 5 7.61 -10.60 39.07
N SER A 6 7.50 -11.73 39.76
CA SER A 6 8.62 -12.66 39.94
C SER A 6 9.16 -13.22 38.63
N GLN A 7 8.28 -13.49 37.66
CA GLN A 7 8.65 -13.96 36.33
C GLN A 7 9.33 -12.84 35.53
N GLY A 8 8.80 -11.60 35.62
CA GLY A 8 9.42 -10.43 34.98
C GLY A 8 10.82 -10.12 35.51
N VAL A 9 11.00 -10.19 36.84
CA VAL A 9 12.33 -10.02 37.48
C VAL A 9 13.27 -11.15 37.07
N GLY A 10 12.79 -12.39 37.01
CA GLY A 10 13.58 -13.53 36.54
C GLY A 10 14.06 -13.37 35.10
N LEU A 11 13.20 -12.90 34.20
CA LEU A 11 13.55 -12.59 32.80
C LEU A 11 14.64 -11.51 32.75
N TYR A 12 14.43 -10.39 33.44
CA TYR A 12 15.40 -9.29 33.49
C TYR A 12 16.75 -9.74 34.05
N ALA A 13 16.75 -10.51 35.15
CA ALA A 13 17.97 -11.03 35.77
C ALA A 13 18.74 -11.97 34.82
N ALA A 14 18.04 -12.82 34.07
CA ALA A 14 18.66 -13.71 33.08
C ALA A 14 19.31 -12.94 31.92
N LEU A 15 18.64 -11.89 31.43
CA LEU A 15 19.19 -11.01 30.38
C LEU A 15 20.39 -10.21 30.90
N LYS A 16 20.28 -9.64 32.09
CA LYS A 16 21.36 -8.89 32.73
C LYS A 16 22.59 -9.77 32.94
N ARG A 17 22.41 -11.00 33.46
CA ARG A 17 23.51 -11.96 33.64
C ARG A 17 24.20 -12.29 32.32
N HIS A 18 23.45 -12.47 31.24
CA HIS A 18 24.04 -12.73 29.92
C HIS A 18 24.85 -11.52 29.42
N ALA A 19 24.31 -10.31 29.59
CA ALA A 19 25.00 -9.07 29.22
C ALA A 19 26.28 -8.85 30.04
N ASP A 20 26.26 -9.17 31.35
CA ASP A 20 27.46 -9.06 32.21
C ASP A 20 28.58 -10.04 31.83
N LEU A 21 28.25 -11.13 31.11
CA LEU A 21 29.22 -12.11 30.61
C LEU A 21 29.67 -11.83 29.16
N THR A 22 29.03 -10.87 28.47
CA THR A 22 29.31 -10.55 27.07
C THR A 22 30.20 -9.31 27.00
N GLY A 23 31.48 -9.49 26.65
CA GLY A 23 32.51 -8.45 26.65
C GLY A 23 32.86 -7.92 25.25
N ASP A 24 31.87 -7.67 24.40
CA ASP A 24 32.09 -7.29 22.98
C ASP A 24 32.08 -5.77 22.71
N GLY A 25 32.08 -4.96 23.76
CA GLY A 25 32.10 -3.50 23.68
C GLY A 25 30.73 -2.84 23.50
N ARG A 26 29.64 -3.60 23.30
CA ARG A 26 28.27 -3.06 23.32
C ARG A 26 27.84 -2.68 24.73
N SER A 27 26.90 -1.76 24.83
CA SER A 27 26.29 -1.41 26.12
C SER A 27 25.46 -2.58 26.66
N ARG A 28 25.35 -2.67 27.99
CA ARG A 28 24.52 -3.69 28.66
C ARG A 28 23.08 -3.70 28.11
N GLY A 29 22.51 -2.52 27.85
CA GLY A 29 21.16 -2.38 27.30
C GLY A 29 21.01 -2.97 25.90
N GLN A 30 21.99 -2.76 25.01
CA GLN A 30 22.01 -3.36 23.68
C GLN A 30 22.04 -4.89 23.76
N ILE A 31 22.98 -5.44 24.54
CA ILE A 31 23.10 -6.90 24.68
C ILE A 31 21.83 -7.51 25.27
N MET A 32 21.27 -6.90 26.32
CA MET A 32 20.01 -7.37 26.91
C MET A 32 18.85 -7.36 25.91
N THR A 33 18.79 -6.35 25.03
CA THR A 33 17.74 -6.20 24.03
C THR A 33 17.88 -7.24 22.93
N ASP A 34 19.07 -7.39 22.38
CA ASP A 34 19.39 -8.36 21.33
C ASP A 34 19.15 -9.80 21.83
N THR A 35 19.61 -10.09 23.05
CA THR A 35 19.40 -11.40 23.69
C THR A 35 17.91 -11.69 23.91
N ALA A 36 17.13 -10.68 24.31
CA ALA A 36 15.69 -10.84 24.49
C ALA A 36 15.02 -11.11 23.15
N TYR A 37 15.35 -10.34 22.11
CA TYR A 37 14.83 -10.52 20.76
C TYR A 37 15.14 -11.93 20.23
N GLU A 38 16.39 -12.38 20.34
CA GLU A 38 16.82 -13.70 19.87
C GLU A 38 16.09 -14.83 20.58
N ARG A 39 15.95 -14.75 21.90
CA ARG A 39 15.26 -15.80 22.69
C ARG A 39 13.75 -15.82 22.46
N ILE A 40 13.14 -14.68 22.17
CA ILE A 40 11.69 -14.57 21.94
C ILE A 40 11.33 -14.98 20.51
N THR A 41 12.11 -14.53 19.53
CA THR A 41 11.78 -14.68 18.10
C THR A 41 12.47 -15.87 17.44
N GLY A 42 13.55 -16.39 18.04
CA GLY A 42 14.42 -17.40 17.43
C GLY A 42 15.26 -16.88 16.27
N ARG A 43 15.28 -15.55 16.04
CA ARG A 43 16.03 -14.90 14.95
C ARG A 43 17.22 -14.15 15.52
N ALA A 44 18.36 -14.21 14.85
CA ALA A 44 19.53 -13.43 15.21
C ALA A 44 19.19 -11.93 15.23
N ALA A 45 19.56 -11.21 16.29
CA ALA A 45 19.28 -9.78 16.42
C ALA A 45 20.09 -8.94 15.42
N THR A 46 21.19 -9.50 14.91
CA THR A 46 22.06 -8.89 13.91
C THR A 46 21.65 -9.21 12.48
N ALA A 47 20.71 -10.14 12.26
CA ALA A 47 20.21 -10.42 10.93
C ALA A 47 19.24 -9.31 10.50
N PRO A 48 19.45 -8.69 9.32
CA PRO A 48 18.47 -7.78 8.75
C PRO A 48 17.10 -8.46 8.64
N VAL A 49 16.05 -7.73 9.03
CA VAL A 49 14.68 -8.19 8.80
C VAL A 49 14.26 -7.73 7.42
N ASP A 50 13.92 -8.67 6.55
CA ASP A 50 13.33 -8.34 5.26
C ASP A 50 11.99 -7.61 5.45
N VAL A 51 11.94 -6.34 5.07
CA VAL A 51 10.72 -5.54 5.06
C VAL A 51 10.32 -5.27 3.62
N ALA A 52 9.11 -5.68 3.26
CA ALA A 52 8.53 -5.35 1.96
C ALA A 52 7.75 -4.04 2.07
N LEU A 53 8.22 -3.00 1.38
CA LEU A 53 7.56 -1.71 1.27
C LEU A 53 6.85 -1.61 -0.09
N ASN A 54 5.61 -1.13 -0.09
CA ASN A 54 4.86 -0.88 -1.31
C ASN A 54 4.66 0.62 -1.47
N LEU A 55 5.46 1.21 -2.34
CA LEU A 55 5.48 2.62 -2.66
C LEU A 55 4.80 2.84 -4.02
N VAL A 56 3.86 3.79 -4.08
CA VAL A 56 3.21 4.23 -5.31
C VAL A 56 3.53 5.70 -5.53
N MET A 57 4.11 6.03 -6.67
CA MET A 57 4.39 7.40 -7.09
C MET A 57 4.25 7.53 -8.59
N ALA A 58 4.11 8.76 -9.08
CA ALA A 58 4.12 9.01 -10.52
C ALA A 58 5.52 8.74 -11.09
N ASP A 59 5.55 8.37 -12.37
CA ASP A 59 6.78 8.22 -13.14
C ASP A 59 7.54 9.55 -13.28
N THR A 60 6.81 10.65 -13.45
CA THR A 60 7.36 12.02 -13.43
C THR A 60 8.06 12.33 -12.10
N THR A 61 7.43 12.00 -10.97
CA THR A 61 8.06 12.14 -9.64
C THR A 61 9.30 11.25 -9.52
N LEU A 62 9.22 10.01 -9.99
CA LEU A 62 10.33 9.05 -9.94
C LEU A 62 11.52 9.51 -10.80
N ALA A 63 11.26 10.12 -11.95
CA ALA A 63 12.25 10.70 -12.85
C ALA A 63 12.81 12.04 -12.35
N GLY A 64 12.17 12.66 -11.35
CA GLY A 64 12.55 13.97 -10.82
C GLY A 64 11.97 15.16 -11.59
N ASP A 65 11.01 14.92 -12.49
CA ASP A 65 10.33 15.94 -13.30
C ASP A 65 9.31 16.76 -12.49
N ASP A 66 8.81 16.20 -11.38
CA ASP A 66 7.94 16.89 -10.44
C ASP A 66 8.24 16.54 -8.97
N THR A 67 7.56 17.25 -8.07
CA THR A 67 7.71 17.09 -6.61
C THR A 67 6.44 16.57 -5.94
N GLU A 68 5.59 15.87 -6.68
CA GLU A 68 4.35 15.33 -6.15
C GLU A 68 4.62 14.25 -5.08
N PRO A 69 3.81 14.18 -4.02
CA PRO A 69 4.02 13.18 -2.99
C PRO A 69 3.87 11.77 -3.54
N ALA A 70 4.55 10.80 -2.92
CA ALA A 70 4.29 9.38 -3.12
C ALA A 70 3.35 8.86 -2.03
N TRP A 71 2.79 7.67 -2.22
CA TRP A 71 1.99 6.96 -1.23
C TRP A 71 2.70 5.69 -0.80
N LEU A 72 2.98 5.57 0.50
CA LEU A 72 3.55 4.37 1.10
C LEU A 72 2.45 3.57 1.80
N GLU A 73 2.22 2.34 1.36
CA GLU A 73 1.19 1.47 1.95
C GLU A 73 1.38 1.31 3.46
N GLY A 74 0.32 1.53 4.23
CA GLY A 74 0.33 1.45 5.71
C GLY A 74 0.89 2.69 6.41
N TYR A 75 1.52 3.61 5.70
CA TYR A 75 2.01 4.88 6.24
C TYR A 75 1.20 6.08 5.74
N GLY A 76 0.92 6.14 4.43
CA GLY A 76 0.24 7.26 3.78
C GLY A 76 1.16 8.10 2.90
N PRO A 77 0.88 9.39 2.70
CA PRO A 77 1.63 10.22 1.79
C PRO A 77 3.04 10.52 2.34
N VAL A 78 4.06 10.42 1.48
CA VAL A 78 5.46 10.73 1.79
C VAL A 78 6.03 11.72 0.76
N PRO A 79 6.96 12.60 1.14
CA PRO A 79 7.56 13.56 0.20
C PRO A 79 8.30 12.90 -0.97
N ALA A 80 8.26 13.54 -2.15
CA ALA A 80 8.93 13.07 -3.38
C ALA A 80 10.41 12.71 -3.13
N GLY A 81 11.19 13.63 -2.53
CA GLY A 81 12.61 13.40 -2.29
C GLY A 81 12.89 12.22 -1.36
N PHE A 82 12.02 11.95 -0.39
CA PHE A 82 12.12 10.76 0.46
C PHE A 82 11.84 9.49 -0.36
N ALA A 83 10.78 9.49 -1.17
CA ALA A 83 10.39 8.38 -2.03
C ALA A 83 11.47 8.04 -3.08
N CYS A 84 12.02 9.06 -3.76
CA CYS A 84 13.09 8.89 -4.74
C CYS A 84 14.38 8.40 -4.08
N LYS A 85 14.76 8.96 -2.93
CA LYS A 85 15.92 8.48 -2.17
C LYS A 85 15.75 7.03 -1.75
N LEU A 86 14.61 6.67 -1.17
CA LEU A 86 14.30 5.30 -0.74
C LEU A 86 14.38 4.31 -1.92
N THR A 87 13.86 4.70 -3.07
CA THR A 87 13.90 3.88 -4.29
C THR A 87 15.33 3.76 -4.84
N GLY A 88 16.08 4.87 -4.87
CA GLY A 88 17.47 4.90 -5.31
C GLY A 88 18.39 4.07 -4.42
N ASP A 89 18.27 4.21 -3.10
CA ASP A 89 19.00 3.41 -2.11
C ASP A 89 18.71 1.91 -2.31
N ALA A 90 17.44 1.53 -2.54
CA ALA A 90 17.03 0.15 -2.78
C ALA A 90 17.52 -0.45 -4.12
N VAL A 91 17.80 0.38 -5.13
CA VAL A 91 18.38 -0.07 -6.41
C VAL A 91 19.90 -0.17 -6.31
N ALA A 92 20.54 0.69 -5.53
CA ALA A 92 21.99 0.69 -5.33
C ALA A 92 22.45 -0.44 -4.40
N ASP A 93 21.61 -0.87 -3.46
CA ASP A 93 21.89 -1.95 -2.53
C ASP A 93 21.71 -3.33 -3.20
N LYS A 94 22.79 -4.13 -3.21
CA LYS A 94 22.81 -5.48 -3.80
C LYS A 94 22.03 -6.52 -2.99
N ASP A 95 21.83 -6.26 -1.70
CA ASP A 95 21.10 -7.14 -0.80
C ASP A 95 19.60 -6.79 -0.76
N ALA A 96 19.22 -5.61 -1.25
CA ALA A 96 17.83 -5.19 -1.40
C ALA A 96 17.20 -5.74 -2.68
N LYS A 97 15.93 -6.14 -2.59
CA LYS A 97 15.12 -6.52 -3.76
C LYS A 97 14.15 -5.41 -4.11
N ALA A 98 14.52 -4.57 -5.07
CA ALA A 98 13.62 -3.59 -5.66
C ALA A 98 12.88 -4.21 -6.86
N THR A 99 11.54 -4.23 -6.81
CA THR A 99 10.72 -4.63 -7.95
C THR A 99 9.85 -3.47 -8.39
N LEU A 100 9.92 -3.11 -9.67
CA LEU A 100 9.10 -2.07 -10.25
C LEU A 100 7.85 -2.69 -10.88
N ARG A 101 6.69 -2.10 -10.62
CA ARG A 101 5.44 -2.46 -11.30
C ARG A 101 4.80 -1.22 -11.88
N ARG A 102 4.56 -1.24 -13.19
CA ARG A 102 3.81 -0.18 -13.87
C ARG A 102 2.34 -0.28 -13.49
N LEU A 103 1.80 0.82 -13.01
CA LEU A 103 0.39 1.02 -12.73
C LEU A 103 -0.14 2.07 -13.70
N TYR A 104 -1.32 1.83 -14.27
CA TYR A 104 -1.96 2.81 -15.15
C TYR A 104 -3.04 3.54 -14.36
N ARG A 105 -3.04 4.88 -14.45
CA ARG A 105 -4.09 5.75 -13.92
C ARG A 105 -4.91 6.34 -15.06
N HIS A 106 -6.20 6.57 -14.84
CA HIS A 106 -7.01 7.30 -15.79
C HIS A 106 -6.56 8.77 -15.85
N PRO A 107 -6.37 9.36 -17.05
CA PRO A 107 -5.79 10.70 -17.19
C PRO A 107 -6.63 11.81 -16.54
N ARG A 108 -7.96 11.66 -16.45
CA ARG A 108 -8.83 12.68 -15.84
C ARG A 108 -9.01 12.48 -14.33
N SER A 109 -9.38 11.28 -13.90
CA SER A 109 -9.76 10.97 -12.50
C SER A 109 -8.56 10.57 -11.63
N GLY A 110 -7.42 10.22 -12.21
CA GLY A 110 -6.23 9.78 -11.47
C GLY A 110 -6.35 8.40 -10.81
N GLN A 111 -7.44 7.67 -11.03
CA GLN A 111 -7.66 6.36 -10.42
C GLN A 111 -7.08 5.18 -11.23
N LEU A 112 -6.81 4.08 -10.54
CA LEU A 112 -6.27 2.83 -11.09
C LEU A 112 -7.24 2.12 -12.05
N VAL A 113 -6.75 1.69 -13.22
CA VAL A 113 -7.58 1.03 -14.24
C VAL A 113 -7.78 -0.48 -13.97
N ALA A 114 -9.02 -0.95 -14.11
CA ALA A 114 -9.61 -2.20 -13.61
C ALA A 114 -8.89 -3.54 -13.87
N MET A 115 -9.28 -4.57 -13.08
CA MET A 115 -8.87 -5.98 -13.16
C MET A 115 -10.08 -6.89 -12.78
N GLU A 116 -10.24 -8.08 -13.37
CA GLU A 116 -11.35 -9.01 -13.07
C GLU A 116 -10.88 -10.44 -12.73
N SER A 117 -11.69 -11.22 -12.01
CA SER A 117 -11.42 -12.60 -11.58
C SER A 117 -12.69 -13.49 -11.61
N ARG A 118 -12.53 -14.80 -11.84
CA ARG A 118 -13.62 -15.80 -11.71
C ARG A 118 -13.71 -16.45 -10.32
N ALA A 119 -12.72 -16.25 -9.45
CA ALA A 119 -12.69 -16.83 -8.11
C ALA A 119 -13.53 -16.01 -7.12
N ARG A 120 -14.31 -16.66 -6.25
CA ARG A 120 -15.13 -16.01 -5.20
C ARG A 120 -14.30 -15.19 -4.21
N ILE A 121 -13.12 -15.68 -3.83
CA ILE A 121 -12.20 -14.94 -2.95
C ILE A 121 -11.32 -14.08 -3.84
N PHE A 122 -11.20 -12.79 -3.49
CA PHE A 122 -10.32 -11.85 -4.18
C PHE A 122 -8.88 -12.41 -4.24
N PRO A 123 -8.38 -12.78 -5.43
CA PRO A 123 -7.02 -13.28 -5.56
C PRO A 123 -6.02 -12.20 -5.15
N LYS A 124 -4.81 -12.61 -4.73
CA LYS A 124 -3.78 -11.69 -4.20
C LYS A 124 -3.55 -10.45 -5.06
N GLY A 125 -3.52 -10.60 -6.39
CA GLY A 125 -3.35 -9.48 -7.33
C GLY A 125 -4.51 -8.49 -7.30
N LEU A 126 -5.74 -8.98 -7.28
CA LEU A 126 -6.95 -8.15 -7.26
C LEU A 126 -7.17 -7.50 -5.88
N ALA A 127 -6.91 -8.24 -4.80
CA ALA A 127 -6.92 -7.69 -3.45
C ALA A 127 -5.92 -6.54 -3.32
N ARG A 128 -4.68 -6.73 -3.81
CA ARG A 128 -3.67 -5.67 -3.83
C ARG A 128 -4.08 -4.47 -4.68
N PHE A 129 -4.70 -4.70 -5.84
CA PHE A 129 -5.25 -3.62 -6.66
C PHE A 129 -6.28 -2.79 -5.88
N ILE A 130 -7.24 -3.45 -5.21
CA ILE A 130 -8.27 -2.80 -4.41
C ILE A 130 -7.65 -2.03 -3.24
N GLY A 131 -6.66 -2.61 -2.55
CA GLY A 131 -5.94 -1.93 -1.47
C GLY A 131 -5.26 -0.64 -1.93
N LEU A 132 -4.60 -0.64 -3.08
CA LEU A 132 -3.98 0.55 -3.66
C LEU A 132 -5.00 1.60 -4.11
N ARG A 133 -6.11 1.18 -4.70
CA ARG A 133 -7.18 2.09 -5.14
C ARG A 133 -7.91 2.72 -3.96
N ASP A 134 -8.21 1.93 -2.92
CA ASP A 134 -9.10 2.36 -1.84
C ASP A 134 -8.37 3.05 -0.70
N GLN A 135 -7.09 2.71 -0.46
CA GLN A 135 -6.18 3.26 0.56
C GLN A 135 -6.65 3.04 2.02
N THR A 136 -7.90 3.39 2.33
CA THR A 136 -8.57 3.19 3.62
C THR A 136 -9.94 2.54 3.42
N CYS A 137 -10.63 2.24 4.52
CA CYS A 137 -11.97 1.68 4.49
C CYS A 137 -12.93 2.54 3.65
N ARG A 138 -13.60 1.93 2.68
CA ARG A 138 -14.53 2.64 1.78
C ARG A 138 -15.89 2.98 2.39
N THR A 139 -16.20 2.52 3.60
CA THR A 139 -17.42 2.99 4.28
C THR A 139 -17.30 4.49 4.58
N PRO A 140 -18.29 5.31 4.20
CA PRO A 140 -18.22 6.77 4.32
C PRO A 140 -17.81 7.22 5.73
N TYR A 141 -16.90 8.20 5.76
CA TYR A 141 -16.33 8.82 6.97
C TYR A 141 -15.46 7.90 7.86
N TYR A 142 -15.25 6.64 7.48
CA TYR A 142 -14.45 5.69 8.24
C TYR A 142 -13.03 5.57 7.68
N ASN A 143 -12.02 6.14 8.35
CA ASN A 143 -10.64 6.17 7.86
C ASN A 143 -9.75 5.01 8.34
N ALA A 144 -10.35 3.89 8.76
CA ALA A 144 -9.57 2.77 9.30
C ALA A 144 -8.82 2.00 8.20
N PRO A 145 -7.71 1.32 8.56
CA PRO A 145 -7.00 0.44 7.64
C PRO A 145 -7.90 -0.66 7.07
N ILE A 146 -7.69 -0.97 5.79
CA ILE A 146 -8.35 -2.08 5.11
C ILE A 146 -7.92 -3.39 5.76
N ARG A 147 -8.90 -4.23 6.11
CA ARG A 147 -8.67 -5.59 6.62
C ARG A 147 -9.28 -6.64 5.71
N HIS A 148 -10.41 -6.33 5.09
CA HIS A 148 -11.12 -7.22 4.17
C HIS A 148 -11.22 -6.59 2.78
N HIS A 149 -11.08 -7.44 1.77
CA HIS A 149 -11.44 -7.15 0.39
C HIS A 149 -12.69 -7.96 0.11
N ASP A 150 -13.82 -7.28 -0.07
CA ASP A 150 -15.11 -7.95 -0.23
C ASP A 150 -15.98 -7.21 -1.25
N HIS A 151 -17.05 -7.86 -1.66
CA HIS A 151 -17.94 -7.38 -2.70
C HIS A 151 -18.87 -6.29 -2.15
N ALA A 152 -19.15 -5.27 -2.96
CA ALA A 152 -20.22 -4.31 -2.73
C ALA A 152 -21.58 -5.03 -2.85
N THR A 153 -21.83 -5.62 -4.01
CA THR A 153 -22.91 -6.59 -4.20
C THR A 153 -22.38 -7.98 -3.86
N PRO A 154 -22.88 -8.66 -2.80
CA PRO A 154 -22.34 -9.95 -2.37
C PRO A 154 -22.41 -11.03 -3.46
N ASP A 155 -21.44 -11.94 -3.47
CA ASP A 155 -21.40 -13.12 -4.36
C ASP A 155 -22.69 -13.95 -4.27
N ARG A 156 -23.25 -14.12 -3.06
CA ARG A 156 -24.55 -14.80 -2.83
C ARG A 156 -25.75 -14.12 -3.50
N ALA A 157 -25.61 -12.85 -3.87
CA ALA A 157 -26.61 -12.05 -4.59
C ALA A 157 -26.23 -11.86 -6.07
N GLY A 158 -25.26 -12.63 -6.59
CA GLY A 158 -24.83 -12.60 -7.99
C GLY A 158 -23.72 -11.59 -8.30
N GLY A 159 -23.15 -10.93 -7.29
CA GLY A 159 -22.06 -9.98 -7.51
C GLY A 159 -20.74 -10.67 -7.87
N HIS A 160 -20.15 -10.29 -9.00
CA HIS A 160 -18.90 -10.88 -9.47
C HIS A 160 -17.67 -10.38 -8.68
N THR A 161 -16.64 -11.23 -8.59
CA THR A 161 -15.34 -10.83 -8.03
C THR A 161 -14.54 -10.03 -9.07
N SER A 162 -14.72 -8.72 -9.05
CA SER A 162 -14.07 -7.78 -9.97
C SER A 162 -13.50 -6.57 -9.23
N ALA A 163 -12.64 -5.81 -9.91
CA ALA A 163 -12.20 -4.52 -9.41
C ALA A 163 -13.39 -3.60 -9.17
N LEU A 164 -14.35 -3.53 -10.11
CA LEU A 164 -15.53 -2.68 -9.98
C LEU A 164 -16.34 -3.03 -8.72
N ASN A 165 -16.69 -4.30 -8.54
CA ASN A 165 -17.54 -4.73 -7.42
C ASN A 165 -16.77 -4.88 -6.10
N GLY A 166 -15.44 -4.95 -6.10
CA GLY A 166 -14.65 -5.10 -4.89
C GLY A 166 -14.46 -3.79 -4.12
N LEU A 167 -14.42 -3.87 -2.79
CA LEU A 167 -14.14 -2.78 -1.85
C LEU A 167 -13.15 -3.22 -0.78
N GLY A 168 -12.23 -2.32 -0.43
CA GLY A 168 -11.41 -2.39 0.78
C GLY A 168 -12.19 -1.84 1.98
N MET A 169 -12.41 -2.67 2.99
CA MET A 169 -13.11 -2.28 4.21
C MET A 169 -12.41 -2.75 5.47
N CYS A 170 -12.64 -2.04 6.58
CA CYS A 170 -12.28 -2.54 7.89
C CYS A 170 -13.19 -3.73 8.27
N GLN A 171 -12.78 -4.52 9.26
CA GLN A 171 -13.53 -5.70 9.68
C GLN A 171 -14.94 -5.35 10.18
N ALA A 172 -15.08 -4.29 11.00
CA ALA A 172 -16.36 -3.90 11.58
C ALA A 172 -17.38 -3.44 10.52
N CYS A 173 -16.97 -2.55 9.62
CA CYS A 173 -17.83 -2.07 8.55
C CYS A 173 -18.17 -3.17 7.54
N ASN A 174 -17.22 -4.06 7.24
CA ASN A 174 -17.47 -5.21 6.37
C ASN A 174 -18.55 -6.13 6.94
N TYR A 175 -18.59 -6.34 8.26
CA TYR A 175 -19.66 -7.12 8.88
C TYR A 175 -20.97 -6.33 8.95
N ALA A 176 -20.91 -5.03 9.23
CA ALA A 176 -22.10 -4.19 9.33
C ALA A 176 -22.89 -4.15 8.01
N LYS A 177 -22.21 -4.01 6.85
CA LYS A 177 -22.87 -3.96 5.54
C LYS A 177 -23.59 -5.26 5.14
N GLU A 178 -23.32 -6.39 5.82
CA GLU A 178 -24.00 -7.67 5.56
C GLU A 178 -25.29 -7.82 6.37
N ALA A 179 -25.58 -6.89 7.29
CA ALA A 179 -26.80 -6.90 8.07
C ALA A 179 -28.04 -6.55 7.21
N PRO A 180 -29.24 -7.07 7.56
CA PRO A 180 -30.46 -6.78 6.80
C PRO A 180 -30.73 -5.28 6.66
N GLY A 181 -31.23 -4.88 5.48
CA GLY A 181 -31.55 -3.49 5.16
C GLY A 181 -30.36 -2.65 4.68
N TRP A 182 -29.12 -3.17 4.78
CA TRP A 182 -27.98 -2.55 4.10
C TRP A 182 -27.94 -2.95 2.63
N THR A 183 -27.62 -1.99 1.77
CA THR A 183 -27.30 -2.24 0.36
C THR A 183 -26.05 -1.45 -0.01
N VAL A 184 -25.14 -2.09 -0.74
CA VAL A 184 -23.95 -1.41 -1.28
C VAL A 184 -23.87 -1.71 -2.76
N THR A 185 -23.73 -0.66 -3.56
CA THR A 185 -23.51 -0.76 -5.00
C THR A 185 -22.26 0.03 -5.37
N THR A 186 -21.67 -0.32 -6.50
CA THR A 186 -20.51 0.40 -7.03
C THR A 186 -20.76 0.77 -8.47
N SER A 187 -20.22 1.91 -8.87
CA SER A 187 -20.22 2.39 -10.23
C SER A 187 -18.85 2.92 -10.58
N ASP A 188 -18.59 2.94 -11.88
CA ASP A 188 -17.46 3.65 -12.46
C ASP A 188 -18.06 4.70 -13.39
N HIS A 189 -17.94 5.97 -13.01
CA HIS A 189 -18.31 7.09 -13.86
C HIS A 189 -17.04 7.87 -14.19
N ASP A 190 -16.74 8.10 -15.47
CA ASP A 190 -15.49 8.75 -15.91
C ASP A 190 -14.21 8.11 -15.34
N ARG A 191 -14.21 6.79 -15.08
CA ARG A 191 -13.12 6.05 -14.41
C ARG A 191 -12.88 6.52 -12.99
N GLU A 192 -13.95 6.93 -12.34
CA GLU A 192 -14.04 7.24 -10.92
C GLU A 192 -14.91 6.18 -10.24
N HIS A 193 -14.26 5.28 -9.52
CA HIS A 193 -14.87 4.23 -8.74
C HIS A 193 -15.57 4.82 -7.52
N THR A 194 -16.89 4.76 -7.57
CA THR A 194 -17.80 5.27 -6.53
C THR A 194 -18.55 4.10 -5.92
N ALA A 195 -18.69 4.13 -4.60
CA ALA A 195 -19.51 3.19 -3.84
C ALA A 195 -20.66 3.95 -3.20
N GLU A 196 -21.88 3.48 -3.43
CA GLU A 196 -23.10 3.97 -2.80
C GLU A 196 -23.52 3.01 -1.70
N PHE A 197 -23.76 3.56 -0.51
CA PHE A 197 -24.21 2.82 0.67
C PHE A 197 -25.61 3.30 1.04
N VAL A 198 -26.58 2.38 1.04
CA VAL A 198 -27.92 2.60 1.55
C VAL A 198 -28.04 1.88 2.90
N THR A 199 -28.35 2.65 3.95
CA THR A 199 -28.52 2.11 5.31
C THR A 199 -29.92 1.51 5.51
N PRO A 200 -30.15 0.73 6.59
CA PRO A 200 -31.49 0.21 6.91
C PRO A 200 -32.57 1.28 7.13
N THR A 201 -32.17 2.52 7.42
CA THR A 201 -33.08 3.67 7.54
C THR A 201 -33.29 4.38 6.20
N ASN A 202 -32.86 3.78 5.09
CA ASN A 202 -32.93 4.31 3.73
C ASN A 202 -32.14 5.61 3.51
N ALA A 203 -31.09 5.85 4.31
CA ALA A 203 -30.18 6.97 4.08
C ALA A 203 -29.09 6.55 3.09
N THR A 204 -28.79 7.42 2.12
CA THR A 204 -27.80 7.16 1.07
C THR A 204 -26.53 7.96 1.30
N TYR A 205 -25.38 7.29 1.21
CA TYR A 205 -24.06 7.88 1.34
C TYR A 205 -23.15 7.43 0.19
N TYR A 206 -22.18 8.26 -0.15
CA TYR A 206 -21.24 7.98 -1.22
C TYR A 206 -19.81 7.95 -0.71
N SER A 207 -19.00 7.09 -1.32
CA SER A 207 -17.58 6.97 -1.09
C SER A 207 -16.88 6.92 -2.44
N ILE A 208 -16.00 7.87 -2.68
CA ILE A 208 -15.25 8.00 -3.93
C ILE A 208 -13.82 7.52 -3.68
N ALA A 209 -13.26 6.72 -4.60
CA ALA A 209 -11.89 6.26 -4.44
C ALA A 209 -10.95 7.47 -4.52
N PRO A 210 -10.01 7.61 -3.58
CA PRO A 210 -9.06 8.71 -3.66
C PRO A 210 -8.24 8.61 -4.96
N PRO A 211 -7.91 9.75 -5.59
CA PRO A 211 -6.96 9.73 -6.69
C PRO A 211 -5.61 9.20 -6.20
N LEU A 212 -4.87 8.51 -7.07
CA LEU A 212 -3.49 8.19 -6.77
C LEU A 212 -2.64 9.46 -6.80
N PRO A 213 -1.52 9.50 -6.04
CA PRO A 213 -0.60 10.62 -6.08
C PRO A 213 -0.06 10.87 -7.49
N GLY A 214 0.33 12.12 -7.73
CA GLY A 214 0.89 12.57 -9.00
C GLY A 214 0.09 13.69 -9.63
N THR A 215 0.79 14.50 -10.42
CA THR A 215 0.23 15.70 -11.05
C THR A 215 -1.00 15.29 -11.85
N PRO A 216 -2.17 15.96 -11.70
CA PRO A 216 -3.32 15.69 -12.55
C PRO A 216 -2.87 15.73 -14.00
N VAL A 217 -3.16 14.67 -14.77
CA VAL A 217 -2.94 14.69 -16.22
C VAL A 217 -4.03 15.55 -16.85
N THR A 218 -4.04 16.84 -16.48
CA THR A 218 -4.65 17.84 -17.33
C THR A 218 -3.89 17.70 -18.63
N ARG A 219 -4.55 17.21 -19.68
CA ARG A 219 -4.02 17.35 -21.02
C ARG A 219 -3.79 18.86 -21.20
N ARG A 220 -2.59 19.37 -20.89
CA ARG A 220 -1.93 20.23 -21.87
C ARG A 220 -2.13 19.44 -23.15
N LYS A 221 -2.88 20.00 -24.09
CA LYS A 221 -3.03 19.44 -25.43
C LYS A 221 -1.63 19.45 -26.03
N LEU A 222 -0.77 18.54 -25.59
CA LEU A 222 0.45 18.19 -26.27
C LEU A 222 -0.04 17.66 -27.60
N SER A 223 0.31 18.37 -28.65
CA SER A 223 0.00 17.95 -30.01
C SER A 223 0.52 16.53 -30.21
N LEU A 224 -0.09 15.77 -31.14
CA LEU A 224 0.42 14.44 -31.50
C LEU A 224 1.92 14.47 -31.85
N VAL A 225 2.39 15.60 -32.37
CA VAL A 225 3.80 15.88 -32.65
C VAL A 225 4.63 15.95 -31.36
N GLU A 226 4.20 16.71 -30.35
CA GLU A 226 4.92 16.79 -29.06
C GLU A 226 4.86 15.45 -28.30
N GLY A 227 3.77 14.69 -28.43
CA GLY A 227 3.67 13.33 -27.88
C GLY A 227 4.59 12.33 -28.55
N GLN A 228 4.77 12.40 -29.87
CA GLN A 228 5.74 11.57 -30.60
C GLN A 228 7.19 11.96 -30.26
N LEU A 229 7.50 13.25 -30.17
CA LEU A 229 8.84 13.73 -29.78
C LEU A 229 9.24 13.24 -28.39
N SER A 230 8.31 13.19 -27.42
CA SER A 230 8.59 12.75 -26.06
C SER A 230 8.77 11.23 -25.94
N VAL A 231 8.16 10.44 -26.83
CA VAL A 231 8.40 8.99 -26.93
C VAL A 231 9.72 8.72 -27.65
N ASP A 232 10.02 9.47 -28.72
CA ASP A 232 11.23 9.29 -29.51
C ASP A 232 12.50 9.75 -28.75
N LEU A 233 12.42 10.78 -27.90
CA LEU A 233 13.50 11.20 -27.01
C LEU A 233 13.90 10.14 -25.98
N ILE A 234 13.00 9.20 -25.63
CA ILE A 234 13.30 8.09 -24.74
C ILE A 234 13.92 6.91 -25.51
N THR A 235 13.69 6.84 -26.83
CA THR A 235 14.16 5.72 -27.67
C THR A 235 15.38 6.02 -28.54
N PHE A 236 15.89 7.25 -28.58
CA PHE A 236 17.09 7.59 -29.35
C PHE A 236 18.12 8.36 -28.51
N ASP A 237 19.10 7.62 -27.99
CA ASP A 237 20.48 8.10 -27.93
C ASP A 237 21.33 7.20 -28.85
N PRO A 238 21.49 7.55 -30.14
CA PRO A 238 22.30 6.76 -31.07
C PRO A 238 23.81 7.02 -30.95
N ASP A 239 24.28 7.90 -30.05
CA ASP A 239 25.70 8.27 -29.95
C ASP A 239 26.41 7.75 -28.68
N ALA A 240 25.77 6.89 -27.88
CA ALA A 240 26.40 6.30 -26.70
C ALA A 240 27.38 5.13 -26.99
N ASP A 241 27.54 4.72 -28.26
CA ASP A 241 28.45 3.63 -28.70
C ASP A 241 29.65 4.14 -29.53
N ALA A 242 30.07 5.39 -29.36
CA ALA A 242 31.30 5.91 -29.96
C ALA A 242 32.15 6.76 -28.99
N ALA A 243 32.76 6.11 -28.00
CA ALA A 243 34.03 6.53 -27.38
C ALA A 243 34.75 5.33 -26.73
#